data_AF-A0AAD7N9D7-F1
#
_entry.id   AF-A0AAD7N9D7-F1
#
_cell.length_a   1.000
_cell.length_b   1.000
_cell.length_c   1.000
_cell.angle_alpha   90.00
_cell.angle_beta   90.00
_cell.angle_gamma   90.00
#
_symmetry.space_group_name_H-M   'P 1'
#
loop_
_entity.id
_entity.type
_entity.pdbx_description
1 polymer ?
#
loop_
_entity_poly.entity_id
_entity_poly.type
_entity_poly.pdbx_seq_one_letter_code
_entity_poly.pdbx_strand_id
1 'polypeptide(L)'
;MGIEPTKWDDLLDWLRGDGASHATIMRLKRILITEPGIYESFRNVISTPETWHTKATDLNSCAANHYGPAASKDPSSLSRSSNAANMKRPTDLKKCDFYPTSRSMTMIWEARVLDCWRIDGDSDILNHFQELANIDCLPTLDDLLEHASIIRERYASQAAYDQSLSKAEQEDASTREQAPAGSPWTKRSSVEEPALPPDSEVDPDTEMPDLADIPDDSVEENFAAPPQHSECEDDPPSDPDPPSKSKQKLKEKSTKEDQ
;
A
#
# COMPACT_ATOMS: atom_id res chain seq x y z
N MET A 1 1.12 -28.96 -27.65
CA MET A 1 0.02 -29.59 -26.89
C MET A 1 -0.45 -28.56 -25.88
N GLY A 2 -1.68 -28.06 -26.01
CA GLY A 2 -2.28 -27.18 -25.01
C GLY A 2 -2.97 -28.02 -23.95
N ILE A 3 -2.74 -27.71 -22.68
CA ILE A 3 -3.50 -28.28 -21.57
C ILE A 3 -4.86 -27.57 -21.55
N GLU A 4 -5.95 -28.33 -21.45
CA GLU A 4 -7.29 -27.76 -21.36
C GLU A 4 -7.45 -26.93 -20.07
N PRO A 5 -8.13 -25.76 -20.13
CA PRO A 5 -8.33 -24.89 -18.97
C PRO A 5 -8.93 -25.57 -17.73
N THR A 6 -9.69 -26.64 -17.92
CA THR A 6 -10.36 -27.37 -16.84
C THR A 6 -9.44 -28.30 -16.06
N LYS A 7 -8.19 -28.49 -16.47
CA LYS A 7 -7.22 -29.38 -15.82
C LYS A 7 -6.14 -28.65 -15.03
N TRP A 8 -6.18 -27.32 -14.94
CA TRP A 8 -5.14 -26.55 -14.25
C TRP A 8 -5.18 -26.74 -12.73
N ASP A 9 -6.37 -26.83 -12.15
CA ASP A 9 -6.53 -26.93 -10.69
C ASP A 9 -5.92 -28.22 -10.12
N ASP A 10 -5.96 -29.30 -10.90
CA ASP A 10 -5.35 -30.59 -10.53
C ASP A 10 -3.83 -30.63 -10.84
N LEU A 11 -3.32 -29.68 -11.63
CA LEU A 11 -1.94 -29.70 -12.14
C LEU A 11 -1.02 -28.70 -11.46
N LEU A 12 -1.55 -27.75 -10.68
CA LEU A 12 -0.75 -26.66 -10.13
C LEU A 12 -1.01 -26.47 -8.63
N ASP A 13 0.05 -26.67 -7.83
CA ASP A 13 0.00 -26.46 -6.40
C ASP A 13 0.56 -25.08 -6.04
N TRP A 14 -0.27 -24.21 -5.48
CA TRP A 14 0.20 -22.92 -4.97
C TRP A 14 0.53 -23.00 -3.49
N LEU A 15 1.83 -23.06 -3.19
CA LEU A 15 2.35 -23.04 -1.83
C LEU A 15 2.72 -21.61 -1.39
N ARG A 16 2.20 -21.21 -0.23
CA ARG A 16 2.54 -19.98 0.46
C ARG A 16 3.30 -20.31 1.75
N GLY A 17 4.08 -19.37 2.24
CA GLY A 17 4.75 -19.48 3.53
C GLY A 17 5.71 -18.32 3.77
N ASP A 18 6.53 -18.44 4.79
CA ASP A 18 7.57 -17.46 5.09
C ASP A 18 8.71 -17.51 4.05
N GLY A 19 9.69 -16.61 4.20
CA GLY A 19 10.85 -16.58 3.32
C GLY A 19 11.67 -17.87 3.35
N ALA A 20 11.70 -18.59 4.48
CA ALA A 20 12.44 -19.83 4.64
C ALA A 20 11.76 -20.99 3.90
N SER A 21 10.44 -21.13 4.02
CA SER A 21 9.63 -22.08 3.26
C SER A 21 9.74 -21.83 1.75
N HIS A 22 9.63 -20.58 1.32
CA HIS A 22 9.81 -20.22 -0.09
C HIS A 22 11.20 -20.60 -0.62
N ALA A 23 12.26 -20.23 0.10
CA ALA A 23 13.63 -20.56 -0.27
C ALA A 23 13.87 -22.08 -0.30
N THR A 24 13.26 -22.82 0.62
CA THR A 24 13.32 -24.29 0.68
C THR A 24 12.66 -24.92 -0.55
N ILE A 25 11.47 -24.46 -0.93
CA ILE A 25 10.78 -24.95 -2.14
C ILE A 25 11.61 -24.66 -3.39
N MET A 26 12.19 -23.46 -3.50
CA MET A 26 13.06 -23.11 -4.64
C MET A 26 14.33 -23.98 -4.69
N ARG A 27 14.88 -24.35 -3.53
CA ARG A 27 16.01 -25.27 -3.45
C ARG A 27 15.62 -26.69 -3.86
N LEU A 28 14.47 -27.19 -3.40
CA LEU A 28 13.94 -28.50 -3.79
C LEU A 28 13.74 -28.60 -5.29
N LYS A 29 13.09 -27.60 -5.92
CA LYS A 29 12.94 -27.52 -7.38
C LYS A 29 14.27 -27.61 -8.13
N ARG A 30 15.31 -26.94 -7.62
CA ARG A 30 16.63 -26.96 -8.26
C ARG A 30 17.30 -28.33 -8.18
N ILE A 31 17.12 -29.03 -7.06
CA ILE A 31 17.67 -30.38 -6.86
C ILE A 31 16.90 -31.41 -7.70
N LEU A 32 15.58 -31.30 -7.76
CA LEU A 32 14.69 -32.27 -8.39
C LEU A 32 14.45 -31.99 -9.89
N ILE A 33 15.14 -31.00 -10.47
CA ILE A 33 14.90 -30.58 -11.86
C ILE A 33 15.16 -31.70 -12.88
N THR A 34 16.01 -32.68 -12.54
CA THR A 34 16.34 -33.84 -13.38
C THR A 34 15.27 -34.91 -13.39
N GLU A 35 14.34 -34.89 -12.44
CA GLU A 35 13.26 -35.87 -12.40
C GLU A 35 12.34 -35.71 -13.63
N PRO A 36 11.92 -36.83 -14.24
CA PRO A 36 11.15 -36.79 -15.48
C PRO A 36 9.70 -36.34 -15.26
N GLY A 37 9.11 -36.70 -14.11
CA GLY A 37 7.72 -36.41 -13.80
C GLY A 37 7.49 -35.00 -13.25
N ILE A 38 6.29 -34.45 -13.50
CA ILE A 38 5.95 -33.06 -13.18
C ILE A 38 5.91 -32.85 -11.66
N TYR A 39 5.34 -33.81 -10.93
CA TYR A 39 5.22 -33.76 -9.47
C TYR A 39 6.57 -34.02 -8.79
N GLU A 40 7.30 -35.01 -9.28
CA GLU A 40 8.62 -35.41 -8.77
C GLU A 40 9.64 -34.29 -8.95
N SER A 41 9.56 -33.54 -10.05
CA SER A 41 10.41 -32.37 -10.30
C SER A 41 9.90 -31.06 -9.69
N PHE A 42 8.76 -31.10 -8.98
CA PHE A 42 8.09 -29.91 -8.40
C PHE A 42 7.78 -28.82 -9.45
N ARG A 43 7.62 -29.19 -10.73
CA ARG A 43 7.30 -28.24 -11.80
C ARG A 43 5.85 -27.74 -11.73
N ASN A 44 4.96 -28.50 -11.10
CA ASN A 44 3.60 -28.11 -10.78
C ASN A 44 3.51 -27.10 -9.63
N VAL A 45 4.53 -26.97 -8.80
CA VAL A 45 4.44 -26.12 -7.60
C VAL A 45 4.74 -24.68 -7.96
N ILE A 46 3.88 -23.72 -7.60
CA ILE A 46 4.23 -22.30 -7.51
C ILE A 46 4.44 -21.97 -6.05
N SER A 47 5.58 -21.37 -5.72
CA SER A 47 5.81 -20.86 -4.37
C SER A 47 5.93 -19.36 -4.39
N THR A 48 5.17 -18.70 -3.53
CA THR A 48 5.25 -17.27 -3.27
C THR A 48 5.41 -17.04 -1.78
N PRO A 49 6.29 -16.11 -1.35
CA PRO A 49 6.26 -15.67 0.04
C PRO A 49 4.88 -15.10 0.38
N GLU A 50 4.44 -15.29 1.61
CA GLU A 50 3.22 -14.67 2.09
C GLU A 50 3.35 -13.15 2.05
N THR A 51 2.27 -12.50 1.61
CA THR A 51 2.22 -11.06 1.38
C THR A 51 2.59 -10.27 2.63
N TRP A 52 2.27 -10.80 3.81
CA TRP A 52 2.66 -10.21 5.09
C TRP A 52 4.19 -10.12 5.25
N HIS A 53 4.91 -11.21 5.02
CA HIS A 53 6.38 -11.24 5.16
C HIS A 53 7.07 -10.33 4.15
N THR A 54 6.58 -10.29 2.91
CA THR A 54 7.08 -9.34 1.89
C THR A 54 6.89 -7.91 2.35
N LYS A 55 5.66 -7.53 2.76
CA LYS A 55 5.37 -6.18 3.26
C LYS A 55 6.22 -5.81 4.48
N ALA A 56 6.41 -6.72 5.42
CA ALA A 56 7.23 -6.47 6.60
C ALA A 56 8.71 -6.26 6.25
N THR A 57 9.24 -7.04 5.30
CA THR A 57 10.62 -6.90 4.81
C THR A 57 10.81 -5.58 4.08
N ASP A 58 9.85 -5.21 3.21
CA ASP A 58 9.88 -3.95 2.46
C ASP A 58 9.79 -2.75 3.42
N LEU A 59 8.89 -2.81 4.41
CA LEU A 59 8.74 -1.78 5.43
C LEU A 59 10.03 -1.60 6.25
N ASN A 60 10.65 -2.70 6.70
CA ASN A 60 11.93 -2.64 7.43
C ASN A 60 13.04 -2.05 6.54
N SER A 61 13.07 -2.42 5.25
CA SER A 61 14.04 -1.89 4.30
C SER A 61 13.84 -0.39 4.06
N CYS A 62 12.60 0.05 3.86
CA CYS A 62 12.27 1.47 3.75
C CYS A 62 12.64 2.23 5.04
N ALA A 63 12.37 1.64 6.20
CA ALA A 63 12.66 2.27 7.47
C ALA A 63 14.17 2.46 7.67
N ALA A 64 14.95 1.40 7.47
CA ALA A 64 16.41 1.42 7.58
C ALA A 64 17.08 2.44 6.64
N ASN A 65 16.56 2.59 5.42
CA ASN A 65 17.17 3.45 4.40
C ASN A 65 16.70 4.92 4.47
N HIS A 66 15.45 5.19 4.88
CA HIS A 66 14.86 6.53 4.70
C HIS A 66 14.48 7.26 6.00
N TYR A 67 14.51 6.62 7.18
CA TYR A 67 14.27 7.34 8.43
C TYR A 67 15.39 8.33 8.79
N GLY A 68 16.64 8.10 8.37
CA GLY A 68 17.75 8.97 8.78
C GLY A 68 17.91 9.11 10.30
N PRO A 69 18.64 10.12 10.80
CA PRO A 69 18.79 10.41 12.24
C PRO A 69 17.50 10.91 12.91
N ALA A 70 17.37 10.81 14.24
CA ALA A 70 16.18 11.26 14.96
C ALA A 70 15.92 12.78 14.84
N ALA A 71 16.98 13.59 14.93
CA ALA A 71 16.95 15.04 14.74
C ALA A 71 17.34 15.45 13.32
N SER A 72 16.83 14.74 12.30
CA SER A 72 17.18 15.03 10.92
C SER A 72 16.68 16.43 10.51
N LYS A 73 17.59 17.26 10.00
CA LYS A 73 17.26 18.53 9.35
C LYS A 73 16.90 18.35 7.88
N ASP A 74 16.98 17.13 7.34
CA ASP A 74 16.64 16.84 5.97
C ASP A 74 15.10 16.74 5.80
N PRO A 75 14.47 17.59 4.96
CA PRO A 75 13.04 17.52 4.70
C PRO A 75 12.59 16.22 4.02
N SER A 76 13.48 15.46 3.38
CA SER A 76 13.14 14.18 2.73
C SER A 76 13.10 12.99 3.70
N SER A 77 13.67 13.18 4.89
CA SER A 77 13.78 12.12 5.90
C SER A 77 12.43 11.76 6.54
N LEU A 78 12.17 10.46 6.69
CA LEU A 78 10.95 9.99 7.36
C LEU A 78 10.91 10.36 8.84
N SER A 79 12.07 10.54 9.52
CA SER A 79 12.08 10.97 10.91
C SER A 79 11.55 12.38 11.08
N ARG A 80 11.98 13.30 10.21
CA ARG A 80 11.50 14.69 10.22
C ARG A 80 10.00 14.74 9.96
N SER A 81 9.52 13.94 9.01
CA SER A 81 8.09 13.84 8.69
C SER A 81 7.30 13.22 9.86
N SER A 82 7.82 12.18 10.50
CA SER A 82 7.20 11.56 11.68
C SER A 82 7.12 12.54 12.84
N ASN A 83 8.19 13.29 13.12
CA ASN A 83 8.20 14.31 14.16
C ASN A 83 7.17 15.41 13.88
N ALA A 84 7.05 15.87 12.62
CA ALA A 84 6.05 16.86 12.23
C ALA A 84 4.61 16.35 12.40
N ALA A 85 4.39 15.04 12.22
CA ALA A 85 3.10 14.38 12.42
C ALA A 85 2.85 13.89 13.86
N ASN A 86 3.76 14.17 14.81
CA ASN A 86 3.73 13.63 16.18
C ASN A 86 3.67 12.09 16.25
N MET A 87 4.28 11.41 15.27
CA MET A 87 4.38 9.95 15.23
C MET A 87 5.67 9.47 15.88
N LYS A 88 5.58 8.40 16.68
CA LYS A 88 6.75 7.79 17.32
C LYS A 88 7.66 7.19 16.25
N ARG A 89 8.94 7.58 16.29
CA ARG A 89 10.00 6.94 15.52
C ARG A 89 10.22 5.49 16.00
N PRO A 90 10.35 4.50 15.10
CA PRO A 90 10.72 3.14 15.49
C PRO A 90 12.06 3.13 16.24
N THR A 91 12.13 2.35 17.33
CA THR A 91 13.34 2.22 18.16
C THR A 91 14.44 1.46 17.44
N ASP A 92 14.08 0.38 16.73
CA ASP A 92 14.97 -0.38 15.86
C ASP A 92 14.52 -0.27 14.40
N LEU A 93 15.32 0.39 13.55
CA LEU A 93 15.02 0.53 12.13
C LEU A 93 15.21 -0.77 11.32
N LYS A 94 15.93 -1.76 11.84
CA LYS A 94 16.13 -3.06 11.18
C LYS A 94 14.99 -4.03 11.47
N LYS A 95 14.30 -3.84 12.57
CA LYS A 95 13.18 -4.67 13.05
C LYS A 95 12.08 -3.76 13.60
N CYS A 96 11.43 -3.05 12.69
CA CYS A 96 10.37 -2.13 13.07
C CYS A 96 9.11 -2.91 13.48
N ASP A 97 8.38 -2.39 14.47
CA ASP A 97 7.02 -2.83 14.72
C ASP A 97 6.15 -2.53 13.50
N PHE A 98 5.55 -3.57 12.91
CA PHE A 98 4.89 -3.46 11.61
C PHE A 98 3.77 -2.42 11.61
N TYR A 99 2.78 -2.55 12.51
CA TYR A 99 1.57 -1.72 12.46
C TYR A 99 1.84 -0.23 12.73
N PRO A 100 2.58 0.16 13.78
CA PRO A 100 2.88 1.57 14.03
C PRO A 100 3.68 2.20 12.90
N THR A 101 4.67 1.46 12.38
CA THR A 101 5.55 1.96 11.32
C THR A 101 4.82 2.07 10.00
N SER A 102 3.99 1.08 9.65
CA SER A 102 3.17 1.10 8.44
C SER A 102 2.21 2.28 8.47
N ARG A 103 1.53 2.49 9.60
CA ARG A 103 0.61 3.64 9.76
C ARG A 103 1.34 4.98 9.60
N SER A 104 2.53 5.13 10.20
CA SER A 104 3.33 6.35 10.07
C SER A 104 3.74 6.59 8.62
N MET A 105 4.29 5.57 7.94
CA MET A 105 4.72 5.68 6.55
C MET A 105 3.56 5.99 5.60
N THR A 106 2.39 5.35 5.79
CA THR A 106 1.19 5.63 5.02
C THR A 106 0.72 7.07 5.20
N MET A 107 0.64 7.57 6.45
CA MET A 107 0.27 8.95 6.71
C MET A 107 1.24 9.95 6.09
N ILE A 108 2.55 9.68 6.20
CA ILE A 108 3.58 10.51 5.57
C ILE A 108 3.41 10.51 4.05
N TRP A 109 3.21 9.34 3.45
CA TRP A 109 2.99 9.20 2.01
C TRP A 109 1.77 9.99 1.55
N GLU A 110 0.61 9.81 2.20
CA GLU A 110 -0.62 10.53 1.91
C GLU A 110 -0.44 12.05 2.01
N ALA A 111 0.22 12.52 3.08
CA ALA A 111 0.53 13.93 3.26
C ALA A 111 1.43 14.49 2.14
N ARG A 112 2.40 13.70 1.66
CA ARG A 112 3.29 14.10 0.55
C ARG A 112 2.57 14.12 -0.78
N VAL A 113 1.70 13.14 -1.04
CA VAL A 113 0.85 13.14 -2.24
C VAL A 113 -0.01 14.40 -2.24
N LEU A 114 -0.67 14.73 -1.12
CA LEU A 114 -1.45 15.97 -0.99
C LEU A 114 -0.59 17.23 -1.16
N ASP A 115 0.66 17.23 -0.69
CA ASP A 115 1.57 18.35 -0.92
C ASP A 115 1.92 18.53 -2.40
N CYS A 116 2.06 17.44 -3.18
CA CYS A 116 2.23 17.51 -4.63
C CYS A 116 1.01 18.13 -5.32
N TRP A 117 -0.21 17.78 -4.90
CA TRP A 117 -1.43 18.43 -5.38
C TRP A 117 -1.46 19.92 -5.05
N ARG A 118 -1.01 20.30 -3.85
CA ARG A 118 -0.92 21.70 -3.41
C ARG A 118 0.09 22.51 -4.23
N ILE A 119 1.17 21.90 -4.69
CA ILE A 119 2.19 22.56 -5.53
C ILE A 119 1.63 22.83 -6.94
N ASP A 120 0.81 21.91 -7.47
CA ASP A 120 0.25 22.04 -8.82
C ASP A 120 -1.02 22.89 -8.86
N GLY A 121 -1.74 22.98 -7.73
CA GLY A 121 -2.97 23.74 -7.58
C GLY A 121 -2.88 24.86 -6.53
N ASP A 122 -3.98 25.06 -5.81
CA ASP A 122 -4.06 26.08 -4.76
C ASP A 122 -3.49 25.62 -3.42
N SER A 123 -3.05 26.60 -2.63
CA SER A 123 -2.43 26.36 -1.31
C SER A 123 -3.35 25.68 -0.29
N ASP A 124 -4.66 25.76 -0.49
CA ASP A 124 -5.68 25.10 0.32
C ASP A 124 -6.63 24.30 -0.58
N ILE A 125 -6.31 23.02 -0.75
CA ILE A 125 -7.04 22.10 -1.61
C ILE A 125 -8.51 22.00 -1.20
N LEU A 126 -8.81 21.99 0.11
CA LEU A 126 -10.18 21.83 0.59
C LEU A 126 -11.03 23.06 0.26
N ASN A 127 -10.50 24.25 0.53
CA ASN A 127 -11.19 25.49 0.18
C ASN A 127 -11.34 25.65 -1.34
N HIS A 128 -10.32 25.27 -2.11
CA HIS A 128 -10.39 25.28 -3.58
C HIS A 128 -11.55 24.43 -4.12
N PHE A 129 -11.67 23.16 -3.69
CA PHE A 129 -12.78 22.31 -4.13
C PHE A 129 -14.14 22.79 -3.60
N GLN A 130 -14.18 23.41 -2.42
CA GLN A 130 -15.40 24.01 -1.90
C GLN A 130 -15.85 25.22 -2.74
N GLU A 131 -14.92 26.07 -3.16
CA GLU A 131 -15.20 27.20 -4.06
C GLU A 131 -15.67 26.72 -5.43
N LEU A 132 -15.02 25.71 -6.01
CA LEU A 132 -15.45 25.08 -7.26
C LEU A 132 -16.85 24.48 -7.16
N ALA A 133 -17.19 23.86 -6.03
CA ALA A 133 -18.54 23.35 -5.78
C ALA A 133 -19.58 24.48 -5.73
N ASN A 134 -19.25 25.63 -5.15
CA ASN A 134 -20.16 26.77 -5.05
C ASN A 134 -20.48 27.39 -6.42
N ILE A 135 -19.57 27.30 -7.39
CA ILE A 135 -19.76 27.80 -8.75
C ILE A 135 -20.15 26.70 -9.76
N ASP A 136 -20.46 25.50 -9.28
CA ASP A 136 -20.82 24.32 -10.10
C ASP A 136 -19.77 23.99 -11.18
N CYS A 137 -18.49 24.11 -10.82
CA CYS A 137 -17.34 23.85 -11.69
C CYS A 137 -16.41 22.77 -11.08
N LEU A 138 -16.99 21.76 -10.42
CA LEU A 138 -16.20 20.63 -9.94
C LEU A 138 -15.63 19.84 -11.13
N PRO A 139 -14.33 19.47 -11.10
CA PRO A 139 -13.76 18.64 -12.14
C PRO A 139 -14.39 17.25 -12.12
N THR A 140 -14.43 16.62 -13.29
CA THR A 140 -14.87 15.23 -13.39
C THR A 140 -13.81 14.28 -12.81
N LEU A 141 -14.19 13.03 -12.58
CA LEU A 141 -13.23 12.01 -12.17
C LEU A 141 -12.12 11.83 -13.20
N ASP A 142 -12.44 11.91 -14.49
CA ASP A 142 -11.46 11.75 -15.57
C ASP A 142 -10.44 12.90 -15.57
N ASP A 143 -10.88 14.14 -15.31
CA ASP A 143 -9.98 15.29 -15.16
C ASP A 143 -9.02 15.08 -13.99
N LEU A 144 -9.52 14.59 -12.84
CA LEU A 144 -8.71 14.29 -11.67
C LEU A 144 -7.71 13.17 -11.92
N LEU A 145 -8.09 12.13 -12.68
CA LEU A 145 -7.19 11.04 -13.04
C LEU A 145 -6.11 11.49 -14.02
N GLU A 146 -6.45 12.36 -14.98
CA GLU A 146 -5.47 12.96 -15.88
C GLU A 146 -4.46 13.80 -15.09
N HIS A 147 -4.94 14.63 -14.16
CA HIS A 147 -4.10 15.43 -13.28
C HIS A 147 -3.20 14.56 -12.39
N ALA A 148 -3.75 13.49 -11.81
CA ALA A 148 -2.97 12.52 -11.02
C ALA A 148 -1.84 11.87 -11.84
N SER A 149 -2.07 11.61 -13.14
CA SER A 149 -1.02 11.11 -14.04
C SER A 149 0.12 12.11 -14.20
N ILE A 150 -0.20 13.40 -14.35
CA ILE A 150 0.79 14.49 -14.44
C ILE A 150 1.61 14.55 -13.16
N ILE A 151 0.95 14.56 -11.99
CA ILE A 151 1.62 14.57 -10.68
C ILE A 151 2.56 13.36 -10.53
N ARG A 152 2.10 12.17 -10.94
CA ARG A 152 2.93 10.96 -10.92
C ARG A 152 4.16 11.10 -11.79
N GLU A 153 3.98 11.58 -13.02
CA GLU A 153 5.08 11.79 -13.98
C GLU A 153 6.10 12.82 -13.47
N ARG A 154 5.64 13.88 -12.80
CA ARG A 154 6.49 14.95 -12.25
C ARG A 154 7.22 14.62 -10.96
N TYR A 155 6.61 13.83 -10.06
CA TYR A 155 7.10 13.71 -8.69
C TYR A 155 7.21 12.29 -8.14
N ALA A 156 6.47 11.32 -8.69
CA ALA A 156 6.31 9.99 -8.08
C ALA A 156 6.71 8.84 -9.02
N SER A 157 7.50 9.13 -10.06
CA SER A 157 8.03 8.14 -10.98
C SER A 157 9.55 8.01 -10.83
N GLN A 158 10.11 6.87 -11.26
CA GLN A 158 11.57 6.71 -11.30
C GLN A 158 12.20 7.76 -12.24
N ALA A 159 11.52 8.06 -13.36
CA ALA A 159 11.97 9.10 -14.29
C ALA A 159 12.01 10.48 -13.63
N ALA A 160 11.00 10.84 -12.82
CA ALA A 160 11.00 12.08 -12.05
C ALA A 160 12.20 12.16 -11.09
N TYR A 161 12.51 11.04 -10.42
CA TYR A 161 13.66 10.96 -9.54
C TYR A 161 14.97 11.17 -10.31
N ASP A 162 15.17 10.44 -11.42
CA ASP A 162 16.38 10.55 -12.24
C ASP A 162 16.54 11.98 -12.80
N GLN A 163 15.45 12.57 -13.33
CA GLN A 163 15.40 13.96 -13.79
C GLN A 163 15.76 14.95 -12.69
N SER A 164 15.31 14.74 -11.45
CA SER A 164 15.64 15.62 -10.32
C SER A 164 17.13 15.61 -9.95
N LEU A 165 17.86 14.56 -10.33
CA LEU A 165 19.31 14.44 -10.12
C LEU A 165 20.13 15.04 -11.26
N SER A 166 19.55 15.21 -12.45
CA SER A 166 20.24 15.66 -13.65
C SER A 166 19.62 16.91 -14.25
N LYS A 167 20.34 18.04 -14.15
CA LYS A 167 19.91 19.30 -14.75
C LYS A 167 19.70 19.19 -16.27
N ALA A 168 20.51 18.40 -16.97
CA ALA A 168 20.37 18.20 -18.40
C ALA A 168 19.06 17.45 -18.73
N GLU A 169 18.75 16.39 -17.98
CA GLU A 169 17.50 15.64 -18.18
C GLU A 169 16.28 16.49 -17.82
N GLN A 170 16.39 17.36 -16.81
CA GLN A 170 15.33 18.31 -16.47
C GLN A 170 15.09 19.33 -17.59
N GLU A 171 16.15 19.85 -18.22
CA GLU A 171 16.05 20.79 -19.34
C GLU A 171 15.47 20.14 -20.61
N ASP A 172 15.76 18.85 -20.84
CA ASP A 172 15.27 18.07 -21.98
C ASP A 172 13.86 17.48 -21.78
N ALA A 173 13.39 17.38 -20.54
CA ALA A 173 12.08 16.80 -20.21
C ALA A 173 10.91 17.59 -20.81
N SER A 174 9.79 16.92 -21.08
CA SER A 174 8.60 17.61 -21.57
C SER A 174 7.99 18.51 -20.48
N THR A 175 7.25 19.55 -20.87
CA THR A 175 6.54 20.44 -19.91
C THR A 175 5.60 19.69 -18.97
N ARG A 176 5.13 18.51 -19.38
CA ARG A 176 4.31 17.62 -18.56
C ARG A 176 5.11 16.98 -17.43
N GLU A 177 6.36 16.62 -17.68
CA GLU A 177 7.25 15.92 -16.74
C GLU A 177 8.08 16.88 -15.88
N GLN A 178 8.32 18.10 -16.37
CA GLN A 178 9.08 19.11 -15.63
C GLN A 178 8.37 19.56 -14.36
N ALA A 179 9.01 19.31 -13.21
CA ALA A 179 8.64 19.94 -11.96
C ALA A 179 8.92 21.46 -12.00
N PRO A 180 8.00 22.31 -11.52
CA PRO A 180 8.18 23.74 -11.47
C PRO A 180 9.38 24.10 -10.58
N ALA A 181 10.21 25.05 -11.05
CA ALA A 181 11.36 25.52 -10.29
C ALA A 181 10.88 26.24 -9.02
N GLY A 182 11.24 25.69 -7.86
CA GLY A 182 10.99 26.33 -6.58
C GLY A 182 11.85 27.58 -6.36
N SER A 183 11.52 28.34 -5.32
CA SER A 183 12.38 29.43 -4.86
C SER A 183 13.73 28.88 -4.34
N PRO A 184 14.85 29.59 -4.54
CA PRO A 184 16.14 29.17 -4.02
C PRO A 184 16.08 28.84 -2.53
N TRP A 185 16.61 27.68 -2.14
CA TRP A 185 16.63 27.28 -0.74
C TRP A 185 17.41 28.28 0.10
N THR A 186 16.72 28.99 0.98
CA THR A 186 17.37 29.86 1.95
C THR A 186 17.70 29.04 3.19
N LYS A 187 18.99 28.73 3.38
CA LYS A 187 19.46 28.05 4.59
C LYS A 187 19.03 28.89 5.79
N ARG A 188 18.14 28.36 6.64
CA ARG A 188 17.82 29.03 7.91
C ARG A 188 19.12 29.16 8.68
N SER A 189 19.48 30.41 9.01
CA SER A 189 20.48 30.71 10.02
C SER A 189 20.17 29.84 11.22
N SER A 190 21.16 29.11 11.72
CA SER A 190 21.03 28.26 12.90
C SER A 190 20.54 29.13 14.05
N VAL A 191 19.23 29.19 14.25
CA VAL A 191 18.64 29.65 15.51
C VAL A 191 19.17 28.68 16.54
N GLU A 192 19.84 29.22 17.56
CA GLU A 192 20.33 28.47 18.72
C GLU A 192 19.24 27.50 19.16
N GLU A 193 19.60 26.23 19.07
CA GLU A 193 18.82 25.13 19.57
C GLU A 193 18.47 25.45 21.03
N PRO A 194 17.18 25.60 21.40
CA PRO A 194 16.83 25.78 22.80
C PRO A 194 17.41 24.58 23.53
N ALA A 195 18.32 24.84 24.47
CA ALA A 195 19.05 23.82 25.21
C ALA A 195 18.05 22.75 25.64
N LEU A 196 18.27 21.52 25.15
CA LEU A 196 17.55 20.37 25.66
C LEU A 196 17.64 20.43 27.19
N PRO A 197 16.53 20.25 27.93
CA PRO A 197 16.63 20.03 29.36
C PRO A 197 17.64 18.88 29.56
N PRO A 198 18.58 19.02 30.50
CA PRO A 198 19.58 17.99 30.75
C PRO A 198 18.86 16.66 30.86
N ASP A 199 19.37 15.66 30.14
CA ASP A 199 18.96 14.27 30.30
C ASP A 199 18.78 14.05 31.80
N SER A 200 17.53 13.83 32.22
CA SER A 200 17.26 13.36 33.56
C SER A 200 18.06 12.08 33.70
N GLU A 201 19.19 12.17 34.40
CA GLU A 201 20.06 11.06 34.72
C GLU A 201 19.14 9.96 35.27
N VAL A 202 18.96 8.92 34.47
CA VAL A 202 18.35 7.69 34.96
C VAL A 202 19.39 7.14 35.91
N ASP A 203 19.11 7.36 37.19
CA ASP A 203 19.93 6.94 38.32
C ASP A 203 20.27 5.45 38.17
N PRO A 204 21.55 5.07 37.99
CA PRO A 204 21.95 3.67 37.81
C PRO A 204 21.72 2.81 39.05
N ASP A 205 21.32 3.41 40.18
CA ASP A 205 21.04 2.74 41.46
C ASP A 205 19.54 2.67 41.81
N THR A 206 18.62 2.88 40.85
CA THR A 206 17.25 2.40 41.07
C THR A 206 17.27 0.88 40.99
N GLU A 207 17.48 0.24 42.16
CA GLU A 207 17.31 -1.20 42.36
C GLU A 207 16.04 -1.65 41.63
N MET A 208 16.23 -2.39 40.55
CA MET A 208 15.15 -3.14 39.94
C MET A 208 14.54 -4.01 41.05
N PRO A 209 13.22 -3.90 41.32
CA PRO A 209 12.57 -4.86 42.20
C PRO A 209 12.85 -6.26 41.66
N ASP A 210 13.32 -7.12 42.57
CA ASP A 210 13.72 -8.49 42.32
C ASP A 210 12.62 -9.21 41.52
N LEU A 211 12.94 -9.55 40.28
CA LEU A 211 12.03 -10.13 39.28
C LEU A 211 11.83 -11.64 39.55
N ALA A 212 11.76 -12.02 40.81
CA ALA A 212 11.66 -13.40 41.28
C ALA A 212 10.25 -13.77 41.78
N ASP A 213 9.32 -12.82 41.90
CA ASP A 213 7.97 -13.04 42.45
C ASP A 213 6.84 -12.49 41.55
N ILE A 214 7.06 -12.41 40.23
CA ILE A 214 5.93 -12.29 39.30
C ILE A 214 5.37 -13.70 39.12
N PRO A 215 4.15 -14.01 39.61
CA PRO A 215 3.51 -15.27 39.28
C PRO A 215 3.43 -15.38 37.76
N ASP A 216 3.89 -16.52 37.25
CA ASP A 216 3.72 -16.97 35.87
C ASP A 216 2.22 -17.13 35.58
N ASP A 217 1.53 -16.00 35.42
CA ASP A 217 0.29 -15.92 34.66
C ASP A 217 0.72 -15.85 33.18
N SER A 218 1.17 -17.01 32.71
CA SER A 218 1.01 -17.43 31.33
C SER A 218 -0.48 -17.43 31.00
N VAL A 219 -1.02 -16.23 30.79
CA VAL A 219 -2.10 -16.06 29.83
C VAL A 219 -1.50 -16.45 28.49
N GLU A 220 -1.62 -17.75 28.18
CA GLU A 220 -1.84 -18.19 26.80
C GLU A 220 -2.99 -17.35 26.28
N GLU A 221 -2.66 -16.20 25.70
CA GLU A 221 -3.58 -15.44 24.89
C GLU A 221 -3.85 -16.35 23.68
N ASN A 222 -4.92 -17.13 23.83
CA ASN A 222 -5.58 -17.85 22.75
C ASN A 222 -5.89 -16.80 21.67
N PHE A 223 -4.94 -16.59 20.76
CA PHE A 223 -5.21 -16.01 19.46
C PHE A 223 -6.07 -17.03 18.72
N ALA A 224 -7.35 -17.04 19.08
CA ALA A 224 -8.39 -17.67 18.31
C ALA A 224 -8.18 -17.21 16.87
N ALA A 225 -7.97 -18.18 15.99
CA ALA A 225 -8.01 -17.96 14.56
C ALA A 225 -9.27 -17.12 14.23
N PRO A 226 -9.19 -16.18 13.27
CA PRO A 226 -10.38 -15.48 12.81
C PRO A 226 -11.46 -16.51 12.49
N PRO A 227 -12.72 -16.29 12.92
CA PRO A 227 -13.78 -17.25 12.71
C PRO A 227 -13.80 -17.64 11.24
N GLN A 228 -13.63 -18.94 10.98
CA GLN A 228 -13.91 -19.48 9.66
C GLN A 228 -15.35 -19.08 9.34
N HIS A 229 -15.50 -18.34 8.24
CA HIS A 229 -16.80 -18.03 7.66
C HIS A 229 -17.62 -19.32 7.67
N SER A 230 -18.72 -19.33 8.43
CA SER A 230 -19.67 -20.42 8.37
C SER A 230 -20.07 -20.57 6.91
N GLU A 231 -19.86 -21.77 6.37
CA GLU A 231 -20.47 -22.21 5.13
C GLU A 231 -21.95 -21.84 5.21
N CYS A 232 -22.37 -20.86 4.40
CA CYS A 232 -23.76 -20.68 4.09
C CYS A 232 -24.17 -21.97 3.37
N GLU A 233 -24.91 -22.84 4.07
CA GLU A 233 -25.57 -23.96 3.44
C GLU A 233 -26.39 -23.42 2.25
N ASP A 234 -26.05 -23.92 1.06
CA ASP A 234 -26.79 -23.68 -0.17
C ASP A 234 -28.21 -24.22 0.00
N ASP A 235 -29.19 -23.32 0.11
CA ASP A 235 -30.58 -23.67 -0.14
C ASP A 235 -30.68 -24.13 -1.62
N PRO A 236 -31.25 -25.31 -1.90
CA PRO A 236 -31.41 -25.78 -3.26
C PRO A 236 -32.33 -24.85 -4.06
N PRO A 237 -32.03 -24.61 -5.36
CA PRO A 237 -32.87 -23.76 -6.19
C PRO A 237 -34.29 -24.33 -6.25
N SER A 238 -35.25 -23.51 -5.82
CA SER A 238 -36.67 -23.80 -5.94
C SER A 238 -37.05 -23.87 -7.42
N ASP A 239 -37.73 -24.94 -7.82
CA ASP A 239 -38.21 -25.16 -9.19
C ASP A 239 -39.03 -23.95 -9.69
N PRO A 240 -38.83 -23.51 -10.95
CA PRO A 240 -39.64 -22.44 -11.52
C PRO A 240 -41.08 -22.91 -11.75
N ASP A 241 -42.02 -22.14 -11.18
CA ASP A 241 -43.47 -22.31 -11.40
C ASP A 241 -43.82 -22.32 -12.91
N PRO A 242 -44.77 -23.17 -13.34
CA PRO A 242 -45.21 -23.22 -14.72
C PRO A 242 -45.94 -21.93 -15.14
N PRO A 243 -45.83 -21.52 -16.42
CA PRO A 243 -46.42 -20.27 -16.88
C PRO A 243 -47.94 -20.29 -16.84
N SER A 244 -48.50 -19.35 -16.09
CA SER A 244 -49.93 -19.03 -16.05
C SER A 244 -50.43 -18.60 -17.43
N LYS A 245 -51.39 -19.37 -17.97
CA LYS A 245 -52.10 -19.05 -19.21
C LYS A 245 -53.06 -17.89 -18.99
N SER A 246 -52.63 -16.66 -19.24
CA SER A 246 -53.53 -15.51 -19.37
C SER A 246 -53.75 -15.11 -20.84
N LYS A 247 -54.81 -15.71 -21.38
CA LYS A 247 -55.82 -15.17 -22.30
C LYS A 247 -55.38 -14.07 -23.29
N GLN A 248 -55.33 -14.50 -24.56
CA GLN A 248 -55.61 -13.68 -25.74
C GLN A 248 -56.85 -12.79 -25.53
N LYS A 249 -56.74 -11.50 -25.86
CA LYS A 249 -57.90 -10.71 -26.27
C LYS A 249 -57.53 -9.81 -27.45
N LEU A 250 -58.23 -10.07 -28.54
CA LEU A 250 -58.33 -9.32 -29.79
C LEU A 250 -58.25 -7.80 -29.59
N LYS A 251 -57.58 -7.12 -30.53
CA LYS A 251 -58.11 -5.88 -31.08
C LYS A 251 -57.72 -5.72 -32.55
N GLU A 252 -58.71 -5.97 -33.42
CA GLU A 252 -58.76 -5.49 -34.79
C GLU A 252 -58.76 -3.95 -34.83
N LYS A 253 -58.02 -3.39 -35.79
CA LYS A 253 -58.27 -2.14 -36.49
C LYS A 253 -57.33 -2.15 -37.71
N SER A 254 -57.77 -2.60 -38.88
CA SER A 254 -58.58 -1.87 -39.86
C SER A 254 -58.04 -0.46 -40.14
N THR A 255 -57.17 -0.36 -41.15
CA THR A 255 -57.09 0.84 -41.99
C THR A 255 -56.86 0.41 -43.44
N LYS A 256 -57.93 0.56 -44.23
CA LYS A 256 -57.93 0.64 -45.70
C LYS A 256 -57.14 1.87 -46.13
N GLU A 257 -56.26 1.73 -47.11
CA GLU A 257 -56.41 2.21 -48.49
C GLU A 257 -56.76 3.71 -48.59
N ASP A 258 -55.85 4.49 -49.17
CA ASP A 258 -56.18 5.37 -50.30
C ASP A 258 -54.92 5.62 -51.15
N GLN A 259 -55.08 5.25 -52.44
CA GLN A 259 -54.57 5.83 -53.69
C GLN A 259 -53.11 6.31 -53.80
#